data_AF-A0A1H2VP64-F1
#
_entry.id   AF-A0A1H2VP64-F1
#
_cell.length_a   1.000
_cell.length_b   1.000
_cell.length_c   1.000
_cell.angle_alpha   90.00
_cell.angle_beta   90.00
_cell.angle_gamma   90.00
#
_symmetry.space_group_name_H-M   'P 1'
#
loop_
_entity.id
_entity.type
_entity.pdbx_description
1 polymer ?
#
loop_
_entity_poly.entity_id
_entity_poly.type
_entity_poly.pdbx_seq_one_letter_code
_entity_poly.pdbx_strand_id
1 'polypeptide(L)'
;MTVLDNPVFSFSFQFLVPNNTEFHSGKMRSLPRPLNNGRYYMDEEKLVLTYIIDAPDPLLRVEVTHVYTGILGVEQFRTPLYRFNP
;
A
#
# COMPACT_ATOMS: atom_id res chain seq x y z
N MET A 1 -15.68 -23.53 -17.17
CA MET A 1 -15.51 -22.36 -16.29
C MET A 1 -14.16 -21.78 -16.62
N THR A 2 -14.11 -20.66 -17.32
CA THR A 2 -12.87 -20.05 -17.80
C THR A 2 -12.40 -19.07 -16.74
N VAL A 3 -11.33 -19.41 -16.01
CA VAL A 3 -10.68 -18.49 -15.07
C VAL A 3 -9.92 -17.47 -15.91
N LEU A 4 -10.30 -16.20 -15.84
CA LEU A 4 -9.52 -15.12 -16.43
C LEU A 4 -8.21 -15.01 -15.63
N ASP A 5 -7.13 -15.54 -16.19
CA ASP A 5 -5.79 -15.67 -15.58
C ASP A 5 -5.06 -14.35 -15.29
N ASN A 6 -5.76 -13.21 -15.28
CA ASN A 6 -5.18 -11.92 -14.91
C ASN A 6 -6.21 -11.04 -14.20
N PRO A 7 -6.43 -11.22 -12.88
CA PRO A 7 -7.12 -10.24 -12.09
C PRO A 7 -6.27 -8.97 -12.01
N VAL A 8 -6.43 -8.06 -12.96
CA VAL A 8 -5.89 -6.69 -12.88
C VAL A 8 -6.76 -5.94 -11.88
N PHE A 9 -6.43 -6.07 -10.59
CA PHE A 9 -7.03 -5.27 -9.53
C PHE A 9 -6.22 -3.99 -9.37
N SER A 10 -6.79 -2.87 -9.79
CA SER A 10 -6.24 -1.56 -9.45
C SER A 10 -6.60 -1.24 -8.00
N PHE A 11 -5.59 -0.99 -7.16
CA PHE A 11 -5.79 -0.56 -5.79
C PHE A 11 -4.80 0.53 -5.43
N SER A 12 -5.22 1.38 -4.51
CA SER A 12 -4.37 2.39 -3.88
C SER A 12 -4.35 2.13 -2.38
N PHE A 13 -3.19 2.23 -1.77
CA PHE A 13 -3.02 2.23 -0.32
C PHE A 13 -2.55 3.61 0.13
N GLN A 14 -2.96 3.98 1.34
CA GLN A 14 -2.49 5.20 1.98
C GLN A 14 -1.74 4.83 3.24
N PHE A 15 -0.63 5.48 3.52
CA PHE A 15 0.06 5.38 4.78
C PHE A 15 0.65 6.75 5.13
N LEU A 16 0.94 6.95 6.41
CA LEU A 16 1.58 8.19 6.83
C LEU A 16 3.01 8.18 6.30
N VAL A 17 3.35 9.20 5.52
CA VAL A 17 4.76 9.48 5.22
C VAL A 17 5.39 9.98 6.52
N PRO A 18 6.46 9.35 6.98
CA PRO A 18 7.11 9.75 8.22
C PRO A 18 7.90 11.05 8.07
N ASN A 19 8.06 11.77 9.17
CA ASN A 19 8.71 13.09 9.20
C ASN A 19 10.24 13.03 9.34
N ASN A 20 10.81 11.85 9.59
CA ASN A 20 12.23 11.60 9.80
C ASN A 20 12.68 10.39 8.95
N THR A 21 13.98 10.25 8.71
CA THR A 21 14.57 9.26 7.80
C THR A 21 14.91 7.92 8.46
N GLU A 22 14.91 7.84 9.79
CA GLU A 22 15.48 6.71 10.53
C GLU A 22 14.51 5.54 10.74
N PHE A 23 14.06 4.87 9.68
CA PHE A 23 13.24 3.65 9.74
C PHE A 23 11.79 3.84 10.21
N HIS A 24 10.86 3.35 9.40
CA HIS A 24 9.43 3.50 9.61
C HIS A 24 8.67 2.25 9.32
N SER A 25 7.73 1.92 10.18
CA SER A 25 6.79 0.86 9.92
C SER A 25 5.41 1.24 10.41
N GLY A 26 4.39 0.67 9.79
CA GLY A 26 3.03 0.92 10.20
C GLY A 26 2.02 0.13 9.42
N LYS A 27 0.74 0.44 9.66
CA LYS A 27 -0.38 -0.16 8.93
C LYS A 27 -0.77 0.72 7.76
N MET A 28 -1.09 0.07 6.64
CA MET A 28 -1.77 0.74 5.53
C MET A 28 -3.20 1.09 5.97
N ARG A 29 -3.69 2.21 5.46
CA ARG A 29 -5.05 2.72 5.67
C ARG A 29 -5.88 2.47 4.42
N SER A 30 -7.18 2.30 4.64
CA SER A 30 -8.19 2.28 3.57
C SER A 30 -7.94 1.23 2.49
N LEU A 31 -7.55 0.01 2.88
CA LEU A 31 -7.39 -1.09 1.92
C LEU A 31 -8.75 -1.47 1.30
N PRO A 32 -8.89 -1.42 -0.03
CA PRO A 32 -10.12 -1.87 -0.68
C PRO A 32 -10.17 -3.40 -0.65
N ARG A 33 -11.37 -3.97 -0.56
CA ARG A 33 -11.57 -5.41 -0.80
C ARG A 33 -11.02 -5.77 -2.20
N PRO A 34 -10.32 -6.90 -2.35
CA PRO A 34 -10.13 -7.99 -1.39
C PRO A 34 -8.95 -7.81 -0.42
N LEU A 35 -8.26 -6.68 -0.42
CA LEU A 35 -7.04 -6.51 0.36
C LEU A 35 -7.33 -6.36 1.86
N ASN A 36 -6.53 -7.03 2.70
CA ASN A 36 -6.57 -6.88 4.15
C ASN A 36 -5.16 -6.94 4.76
N ASN A 37 -5.07 -6.64 6.07
CA ASN A 37 -3.84 -6.74 6.87
C ASN A 37 -2.60 -6.05 6.28
N GLY A 38 -2.82 -4.91 5.63
CA GLY A 38 -1.75 -4.12 5.02
C GLY A 38 -0.80 -3.52 6.03
N ARG A 39 0.48 -3.71 5.80
CA ARG A 39 1.58 -3.13 6.56
C ARG A 39 2.67 -2.64 5.61
N TYR A 40 3.38 -1.62 6.05
CA TYR A 40 4.53 -1.11 5.32
C TYR A 40 5.73 -1.04 6.26
N TYR A 41 6.91 -1.10 5.64
CA TYR A 41 8.18 -0.78 6.24
C TYR A 41 8.97 0.07 5.25
N MET A 42 9.65 1.09 5.73
CA MET A 42 10.44 1.99 4.90
C MET A 42 11.72 2.35 5.65
N ASP A 43 12.85 2.32 4.94
CA ASP A 43 14.13 2.81 5.42
C ASP A 43 14.76 3.70 4.33
N GLU A 44 16.05 4.02 4.48
CA GLU A 44 16.78 4.87 3.53
C GLU A 44 17.03 4.19 2.16
N GLU A 45 16.86 2.88 2.06
CA GLU A 45 17.17 2.08 0.87
C GLU A 45 15.92 1.59 0.13
N LYS A 46 14.84 1.30 0.88
CA LYS A 46 13.68 0.58 0.36
C LYS A 46 12.34 0.92 1.04
N LEU A 47 11.28 0.69 0.28
CA LEU A 47 9.91 0.59 0.76
C LEU A 47 9.44 -0.86 0.57
N VAL A 48 9.00 -1.48 1.65
CA VAL A 48 8.39 -2.79 1.67
C VAL A 48 6.92 -2.64 1.98
N LEU A 49 6.08 -3.24 1.14
CA LEU A 49 4.63 -3.27 1.31
C LEU A 49 4.19 -4.72 1.40
N THR A 50 3.42 -5.05 2.44
CA THR A 50 2.85 -6.39 2.60
C THR A 50 1.36 -6.30 2.87
N TYR A 51 0.58 -7.12 2.18
CA TYR A 51 -0.87 -7.21 2.37
C TYR A 51 -1.36 -8.61 1.99
N ILE A 52 -2.58 -8.95 2.40
CA ILE A 52 -3.22 -10.21 2.05
C ILE A 52 -4.34 -9.95 1.07
N ILE A 53 -4.42 -10.76 0.01
CA ILE A 53 -5.59 -10.87 -0.85
C ILE A 53 -6.53 -11.87 -0.17
N ASP A 54 -7.64 -11.37 0.36
CA ASP A 54 -8.66 -12.20 1.00
C ASP A 54 -9.42 -13.02 -0.05
N ALA A 55 -9.81 -14.24 0.33
CA ALA A 55 -10.61 -15.14 -0.48
C ALA A 55 -11.79 -15.66 0.36
N PRO A 56 -12.91 -16.04 -0.26
CA PRO A 56 -14.03 -16.65 0.46
C PRO A 56 -13.62 -17.89 1.27
N ASP A 57 -12.69 -18.68 0.73
CA ASP A 57 -12.01 -19.75 1.46
C ASP A 57 -10.74 -19.20 2.13
N PRO A 58 -10.65 -19.21 3.48
CA PRO A 58 -9.46 -18.75 4.21
C PRO A 58 -8.17 -19.50 3.85
N LEU A 59 -8.26 -20.73 3.34
CA LEU A 59 -7.10 -21.52 2.91
C LEU A 59 -6.48 -21.02 1.61
N LEU A 60 -7.22 -20.24 0.83
CA LEU A 60 -6.78 -19.67 -0.45
C LEU A 60 -6.27 -18.24 -0.33
N ARG A 61 -6.11 -17.73 0.90
CA ARG A 61 -5.54 -16.40 1.14
C ARG A 61 -4.10 -16.34 0.67
N VAL A 62 -3.76 -15.24 0.00
CA VAL A 62 -2.41 -15.02 -0.50
C VAL A 62 -1.83 -13.79 0.17
N GLU A 63 -0.65 -13.95 0.77
CA GLU A 63 0.14 -12.81 1.24
C GLU A 63 1.09 -12.37 0.14
N VAL A 64 1.03 -11.08 -0.19
CA VAL A 64 1.84 -10.45 -1.24
C VAL A 64 2.79 -9.47 -0.58
N THR A 65 4.08 -9.56 -0.92
CA THR A 65 5.11 -8.61 -0.48
C THR A 65 5.77 -7.97 -1.70
N HIS A 66 5.73 -6.65 -1.77
CA HIS A 66 6.46 -5.87 -2.77
C HIS A 66 7.63 -5.16 -2.09
N VAL A 67 8.77 -5.16 -2.78
CA VAL A 67 9.98 -4.45 -2.35
C VAL A 67 10.38 -3.48 -3.45
N TYR A 68 10.34 -2.20 -3.12
CA TYR A 68 10.79 -1.12 -3.98
C TYR A 68 12.12 -0.63 -3.45
N THR A 69 13.17 -0.69 -4.27
CA THR A 69 14.53 -0.26 -3.93
C THR A 69 14.93 0.96 -4.76
N GLY A 70 15.97 1.68 -4.32
CA GLY A 70 16.45 2.85 -5.05
C GLY A 70 15.47 4.03 -4.99
N ILE A 71 14.76 4.16 -3.88
CA ILE A 71 13.84 5.28 -3.64
C ILE A 71 14.70 6.50 -3.35
N LEU A 72 14.97 7.30 -4.38
CA LEU A 72 15.88 8.46 -4.32
C LEU A 72 15.34 9.65 -3.47
N GLY A 73 14.19 9.49 -2.84
CA GLY A 73 13.57 10.48 -1.97
C GLY A 73 12.05 10.33 -1.94
N VAL A 74 11.43 10.64 -0.81
CA VAL A 74 9.97 10.73 -0.71
C VAL A 74 9.56 12.19 -0.93
N GLU A 75 8.98 12.48 -2.09
CA GLU A 75 8.48 13.82 -2.38
C GLU A 75 7.15 14.05 -1.65
N GLN A 76 7.11 15.06 -0.77
CA GLN A 76 5.86 15.50 -0.14
C GLN A 76 5.05 16.33 -1.14
N PHE A 77 4.21 15.67 -1.94
CA PHE A 77 3.20 16.37 -2.72
C PHE A 77 2.09 16.88 -1.80
N ARG A 78 2.14 18.18 -1.46
CA ARG A 78 1.02 18.85 -0.80
C ARG A 78 -0.06 19.12 -1.84
N THR A 79 -1.14 18.34 -1.86
CA THR A 79 -2.33 18.70 -2.63
C THR A 79 -2.96 19.94 -1.97
N PRO A 80 -3.09 21.09 -2.67
CA PRO A 80 -3.73 22.26 -2.09
C PRO A 80 -5.21 21.95 -1.84
N LEU A 81 -5.65 22.13 -0.59
CA LEU A 81 -7.06 22.13 -0.24
C LEU A 81 -7.72 23.34 -0.90
N TYR A 82 -8.38 23.15 -2.03
CA TYR A 82 -9.24 24.19 -2.61
C TYR A 82 -10.36 24.50 -1.62
N ARG A 83 -10.30 25.66 -0.97
CA ARG A 83 -11.40 26.21 -0.19
C ARG A 83 -12.48 26.68 -1.17
N PHE A 84 -13.58 25.95 -1.26
CA PHE A 84 -14.84 26.50 -1.73
C PHE A 84 -15.39 27.43 -0.63
N ASN A 85 -15.38 28.73 -0.89
CA ASN A 85 -16.21 29.68 -0.14
C ASN A 85 -17.49 29.92 -0.97
N PRO A 86 -18.69 29.70 -0.42
CA PRO A 86 -19.91 30.31 -0.96
C PRO A 86 -19.89 31.84 -0.74
#